data_AF-A0A2P5CET9-F1
#
_entry.id   AF-A0A2P5CET9-F1
#
_cell.length_a   1.000
_cell.length_b   1.000
_cell.length_c   1.000
_cell.angle_alpha   90.00
_cell.angle_beta   90.00
_cell.angle_gamma   90.00
#
_symmetry.space_group_name_H-M   'P 1'
#
loop_
_entity.id
_entity.type
_entity.pdbx_description
1 polymer ?
#
loop_
_entity_poly.entity_id
_entity_poly.type
_entity_poly.pdbx_seq_one_letter_code
_entity_poly.pdbx_strand_id
1 'polypeptide(L)'
;MEAEEEEENIVCLDESFFINDNYQLTEFTFGSHVIKLLCLQSASTDFDLTGQLVWPGAMLLNDYLAKNADLLRGCSVLELGSGVGITGILCSRFCREVVLTDHNDEVLKARMDSMVLNEAKQQGLQINEVVGTRQIVGNLEGVIFEVTL
;
A
#
# COMPACT_ATOMS: atom_id res chain seq x y z
N MET A 1 52.88 -25.79 23.25
CA MET A 1 52.04 -25.73 22.04
C MET A 1 50.74 -25.15 22.54
N GLU A 2 50.64 -23.83 22.48
CA GLU A 2 49.46 -23.09 22.93
C GLU A 2 48.34 -23.39 21.91
N ALA A 3 47.19 -23.83 22.40
CA ALA A 3 46.01 -24.00 21.58
C ALA A 3 45.49 -22.59 21.29
N GLU A 4 45.64 -22.14 20.05
CA GLU A 4 44.95 -20.96 19.54
C GLU A 4 43.45 -21.31 19.55
N GLU A 5 42.70 -20.73 20.48
CA GLU A 5 41.24 -20.75 20.45
C GLU A 5 40.81 -19.95 19.21
N GLU A 6 40.35 -20.64 18.17
CA GLU A 6 39.67 -20.02 17.04
C GLU A 6 38.40 -19.35 17.57
N GLU A 7 38.44 -18.05 17.81
CA GLU A 7 37.23 -17.25 18.04
C GLU A 7 36.35 -17.38 16.79
N GLU A 8 35.29 -18.19 16.88
CA GLU A 8 34.23 -18.22 15.89
C GLU A 8 33.70 -16.78 15.73
N ASN A 9 33.92 -16.18 14.56
CA ASN A 9 33.43 -14.85 14.23
C ASN A 9 31.90 -14.86 14.23
N ILE A 10 31.28 -14.58 15.38
CA ILE A 10 29.84 -14.42 15.51
C ILE A 10 29.46 -13.13 14.78
N VAL A 11 28.84 -13.27 13.61
CA VAL A 11 28.24 -12.16 12.88
C VAL A 11 26.90 -11.82 13.54
N CYS A 12 26.85 -10.74 14.31
CA CYS A 12 25.59 -10.20 14.82
C CYS A 12 24.87 -9.46 13.70
N LEU A 13 23.80 -10.07 13.17
CA LEU A 13 22.89 -9.44 12.22
C LEU A 13 21.89 -8.57 13.00
N ASP A 14 21.77 -7.31 12.61
CA ASP A 14 20.75 -6.42 13.18
C ASP A 14 19.40 -6.59 12.47
N GLU A 15 18.34 -5.96 13.01
CA GLU A 15 16.96 -6.07 12.51
C GLU A 15 16.82 -5.70 11.03
N SER A 16 17.66 -4.80 10.50
CA SER A 16 17.62 -4.38 9.10
C SER A 16 17.91 -5.52 8.12
N PHE A 17 18.60 -6.58 8.58
CA PHE A 17 18.86 -7.76 7.77
C PHE A 17 17.57 -8.48 7.33
N PHE A 18 16.50 -8.37 8.11
CA PHE A 18 15.20 -8.99 7.81
C PHE A 18 14.20 -8.04 7.15
N ILE A 19 14.56 -6.75 7.00
CA ILE A 19 13.69 -5.74 6.40
C ILE A 19 13.96 -5.67 4.89
N ASN A 20 12.88 -5.64 4.11
CA ASN A 20 12.96 -5.38 2.67
C ASN A 20 12.38 -3.99 2.39
N ASP A 21 13.24 -3.05 2.01
CA ASP A 21 12.87 -1.69 1.61
C ASP A 21 13.09 -1.45 0.10
N ASN A 22 13.31 -2.51 -0.67
CA ASN A 22 13.55 -2.45 -2.11
C ASN A 22 12.25 -2.34 -2.92
N TYR A 23 11.54 -1.24 -2.70
CA TYR A 23 10.33 -0.91 -3.44
C TYR A 23 10.64 -0.61 -4.91
N GLN A 24 9.82 -1.16 -5.80
CA GLN A 24 9.97 -1.01 -7.25
C GLN A 24 8.72 -0.41 -7.88
N LEU A 25 8.92 0.52 -8.81
CA LEU A 25 7.81 1.12 -9.56
C LEU A 25 7.25 0.09 -10.52
N THR A 26 6.05 -0.38 -10.20
CA THR A 26 5.40 -1.46 -10.93
C THR A 26 4.17 -0.90 -11.64
N GLU A 27 4.04 -1.25 -12.92
CA GLU A 27 2.88 -0.90 -13.75
C GLU A 27 1.88 -2.05 -13.75
N PHE A 28 0.63 -1.75 -13.44
CA PHE A 28 -0.48 -2.68 -13.44
C PHE A 28 -1.56 -2.22 -14.43
N THR A 29 -2.11 -3.18 -15.17
CA THR A 29 -3.10 -2.90 -16.22
C THR A 29 -4.39 -3.66 -15.96
N PHE A 30 -5.50 -2.93 -15.86
CA PHE A 30 -6.85 -3.46 -15.66
C PHE A 30 -7.79 -2.91 -16.74
N GLY A 31 -8.02 -3.70 -17.80
CA GLY A 31 -8.69 -3.20 -19.00
C GLY A 31 -7.88 -2.07 -19.65
N SER A 32 -8.47 -0.89 -19.78
CA SER A 32 -7.81 0.33 -20.29
C SER A 32 -7.11 1.16 -19.21
N HIS A 33 -7.13 0.72 -17.95
CA HIS A 33 -6.63 1.48 -16.81
C HIS A 33 -5.22 1.03 -16.47
N VAL A 34 -4.26 1.95 -16.63
CA VAL A 34 -2.88 1.77 -16.17
C VAL A 34 -2.71 2.47 -14.83
N ILE A 35 -2.16 1.75 -13.85
CA ILE A 35 -1.84 2.26 -12.51
C ILE A 35 -0.36 1.97 -12.23
N LYS A 36 0.37 2.97 -11.73
CA LYS A 36 1.77 2.83 -11.32
C LYS A 36 1.89 3.08 -9.83
N LEU A 37 2.52 2.16 -9.11
CA LEU A 37 2.78 2.31 -7.68
C LEU A 37 4.09 1.62 -7.31
N LEU A 38 4.76 2.13 -6.27
CA LEU A 38 5.89 1.41 -5.70
C LEU A 38 5.35 0.30 -4.79
N CYS A 39 5.82 -0.92 -5.00
CA CYS A 39 5.54 -2.06 -4.13
C CYS A 39 6.78 -2.95 -4.02
N LEU A 40 6.85 -3.76 -2.98
CA LEU A 40 7.85 -4.82 -2.91
C LEU A 40 7.52 -5.90 -3.96
N GLN A 41 8.56 -6.57 -4.44
CA GLN A 41 8.42 -7.72 -5.36
C GLN A 41 8.46 -9.06 -4.63
N SER A 42 8.80 -9.05 -3.34
CA SER A 42 8.91 -10.23 -2.50
C SER A 42 8.65 -9.86 -1.05
N ALA A 43 8.01 -10.77 -0.31
CA ALA A 43 7.75 -10.59 1.11
C ALA A 43 9.06 -10.55 1.91
N SER A 44 9.05 -9.78 3.00
CA SER A 44 9.93 -10.03 4.13
C SER A 44 9.41 -11.26 4.90
N THR A 45 10.26 -11.86 5.73
CA THR A 45 9.88 -12.94 6.65
C THR A 45 8.95 -12.48 7.78
N ASP A 46 8.70 -11.18 7.91
CA ASP A 46 7.82 -10.61 8.93
C ASP A 46 6.35 -10.55 8.46
N PHE A 47 5.44 -11.06 9.29
CA PHE A 47 4.01 -11.14 8.98
C PHE A 47 3.36 -9.75 8.91
N ASP A 48 3.88 -8.79 9.66
CA ASP A 48 3.31 -7.43 9.73
C ASP A 48 3.67 -6.59 8.49
N LEU A 49 4.65 -7.03 7.68
CA LEU A 49 5.14 -6.29 6.50
C LEU A 49 4.44 -6.68 5.19
N THR A 50 3.41 -7.52 5.24
CA THR A 50 2.73 -8.08 4.06
C THR A 50 1.91 -7.07 3.25
N GLY A 51 1.54 -5.92 3.84
CA GLY A 51 0.82 -4.85 3.17
C GLY A 51 1.61 -4.14 2.06
N GLN A 52 2.91 -4.38 1.95
CA GLN A 52 3.80 -3.74 0.96
C GLN A 52 3.78 -4.42 -0.42
N LEU A 53 3.06 -5.54 -0.55
CA LEU A 53 2.93 -6.33 -1.78
C LEU A 53 1.56 -6.12 -2.43
N VAL A 54 1.51 -6.31 -3.74
CA VAL A 54 0.22 -6.50 -4.43
C VAL A 54 -0.14 -7.98 -4.43
N TRP A 55 -1.18 -8.33 -3.69
CA TRP A 55 -1.66 -9.70 -3.60
C TRP A 55 -2.45 -10.12 -4.86
N PRO A 56 -2.38 -11.40 -5.29
CA PRO A 56 -3.15 -11.89 -6.42
C PRO A 56 -4.67 -11.66 -6.29
N GLY A 57 -5.20 -11.64 -5.07
CA GLY A 57 -6.59 -11.30 -4.80
C GLY A 57 -6.96 -9.88 -5.26
N ALA A 58 -6.08 -8.90 -5.01
CA ALA A 58 -6.29 -7.53 -5.48
C ALA A 58 -6.26 -7.44 -7.01
N MET A 59 -5.38 -8.22 -7.67
CA MET A 59 -5.34 -8.29 -9.14
C MET A 59 -6.65 -8.80 -9.73
N LEU A 60 -7.22 -9.87 -9.16
CA LEU A 60 -8.49 -10.44 -9.61
C LEU A 60 -9.66 -9.49 -9.35
N LEU A 61 -9.70 -8.87 -8.17
CA LEU A 61 -10.73 -7.90 -7.82
C LEU A 61 -10.69 -6.69 -8.77
N ASN A 62 -9.50 -6.17 -9.07
CA ASN A 62 -9.33 -5.04 -9.96
C ASN A 62 -9.74 -5.34 -11.40
N ASP A 63 -9.40 -6.52 -11.92
CA ASP A 63 -9.88 -6.95 -13.24
C ASP A 63 -11.41 -7.07 -13.29
N TYR A 64 -12.03 -7.58 -12.22
CA TYR A 64 -13.48 -7.62 -12.08
C TYR A 64 -14.10 -6.21 -12.05
N LEU A 65 -13.58 -5.31 -11.19
CA LEU A 65 -14.10 -3.96 -11.04
C LEU A 65 -13.91 -3.13 -12.32
N ALA A 66 -12.77 -3.26 -13.01
CA ALA A 66 -12.54 -2.57 -14.28
C ALA A 66 -13.55 -2.99 -15.37
N LYS A 67 -14.00 -4.25 -15.36
CA LYS A 67 -15.04 -4.76 -16.28
C LYS A 67 -16.45 -4.37 -15.86
N ASN A 68 -16.66 -4.00 -14.60
CA ASN A 68 -17.97 -3.70 -14.02
C ASN A 68 -17.98 -2.31 -13.36
N ALA A 69 -17.27 -1.34 -13.94
CA ALA A 69 -17.04 -0.02 -13.37
C ALA A 69 -18.33 0.74 -13.02
N ASP A 70 -19.42 0.49 -13.75
CA ASP A 70 -20.72 1.12 -13.48
C ASP A 70 -21.29 0.75 -12.10
N LEU A 71 -20.86 -0.36 -11.47
CA LEU A 71 -21.24 -0.71 -10.10
C LEU A 71 -20.77 0.34 -9.07
N LEU A 72 -19.71 1.07 -9.40
CA LEU A 72 -19.10 2.06 -8.51
C LEU A 72 -19.62 3.48 -8.76
N ARG A 73 -20.39 3.69 -9.84
CA ARG A 73 -20.83 5.03 -10.26
C ARG A 73 -21.69 5.69 -9.19
N GLY A 74 -21.21 6.81 -8.66
CA GLY A 74 -21.89 7.58 -7.61
C GLY A 74 -21.79 7.00 -6.20
N CYS A 75 -21.14 5.84 -6.04
CA CYS A 75 -20.92 5.20 -4.74
C CYS A 75 -19.78 5.89 -3.97
N SER A 76 -19.78 5.69 -2.66
CA SER A 76 -18.63 5.92 -1.78
C SER A 76 -17.99 4.58 -1.45
N VAL A 77 -16.66 4.48 -1.53
CA VAL A 77 -15.93 3.22 -1.32
C VAL A 77 -15.06 3.34 -0.07
N LEU A 78 -15.10 2.31 0.79
CA LEU A 78 -14.18 2.11 1.90
C LEU A 78 -13.41 0.82 1.64
N GLU A 79 -12.09 0.91 1.53
CA GLU A 79 -11.21 -0.24 1.41
C GLU A 79 -10.58 -0.58 2.76
N LEU A 80 -10.75 -1.83 3.20
CA LEU A 80 -10.17 -2.37 4.43
C LEU A 80 -8.99 -3.28 4.07
N GLY A 81 -7.84 -3.06 4.70
CA GLY A 81 -6.61 -3.79 4.36
C GLY A 81 -6.12 -3.41 2.96
N SER A 82 -6.05 -2.11 2.68
CA SER A 82 -5.73 -1.59 1.36
C SER A 82 -4.32 -1.93 0.86
N GLY A 83 -3.41 -2.36 1.74
CA GLY A 83 -2.01 -2.58 1.45
C GLY A 83 -1.44 -1.36 0.71
N VAL A 84 -0.80 -1.56 -0.44
CA VAL A 84 -0.30 -0.44 -1.27
C VAL A 84 -1.38 0.41 -1.97
N GLY A 85 -2.68 0.14 -1.76
CA GLY A 85 -3.80 0.97 -2.21
C GLY A 85 -4.26 0.76 -3.65
N ILE A 86 -3.78 -0.28 -4.33
CA ILE A 86 -4.03 -0.48 -5.77
C ILE A 86 -5.51 -0.55 -6.13
N THR A 87 -6.35 -1.14 -5.28
CA THR A 87 -7.78 -1.33 -5.56
C THR A 87 -8.55 -0.04 -5.35
N GLY A 88 -8.34 0.68 -4.27
CA GLY A 88 -8.99 1.96 -4.07
C GLY A 88 -8.53 3.03 -5.06
N ILE A 89 -7.27 3.02 -5.52
CA ILE A 89 -6.81 3.87 -6.64
C ILE A 89 -7.59 3.54 -7.93
N LEU A 90 -7.88 2.26 -8.21
CA LEU A 90 -8.70 1.90 -9.35
C LEU A 90 -10.16 2.38 -9.14
N CYS A 91 -10.72 2.16 -7.95
CA CYS A 91 -12.09 2.55 -7.62
C CYS A 91 -12.33 4.06 -7.73
N SER A 92 -11.34 4.88 -7.37
CA SER A 92 -11.44 6.34 -7.43
C SER A 92 -11.68 6.88 -8.86
N ARG A 93 -11.39 6.08 -9.89
CA ARG A 93 -11.68 6.42 -11.29
C ARG A 93 -13.16 6.32 -11.64
N PHE A 94 -13.97 5.65 -10.82
CA PHE A 94 -15.35 5.30 -11.13
C PHE A 94 -16.37 5.76 -10.07
N CYS A 95 -15.92 5.99 -8.84
CA CYS A 95 -16.78 6.34 -7.71
C CYS A 95 -16.70 7.83 -7.32
N ARG A 96 -17.53 8.25 -6.36
CA ARG A 96 -17.57 9.64 -5.86
C ARG A 96 -16.43 9.93 -4.90
N GLU A 97 -16.12 9.01 -4.00
CA GLU A 97 -15.10 9.16 -2.96
C GLU A 97 -14.56 7.79 -2.55
N VAL A 98 -13.29 7.73 -2.17
CA VAL A 98 -12.62 6.51 -1.69
C VAL A 98 -11.92 6.80 -0.37
N VAL A 99 -12.12 5.93 0.62
CA VAL A 99 -11.38 5.90 1.86
C VAL A 99 -10.54 4.63 1.89
N LEU A 100 -9.23 4.78 2.11
CA LEU A 100 -8.28 3.67 2.23
C LEU A 100 -7.96 3.45 3.70
N THR A 101 -7.95 2.20 4.15
CA THR A 101 -7.56 1.85 5.52
C THR A 101 -6.69 0.60 5.52
N ASP A 102 -5.62 0.60 6.30
CA ASP A 102 -4.72 -0.53 6.47
C ASP A 102 -4.17 -0.56 7.92
N HIS A 103 -3.36 -1.56 8.25
CA HIS A 103 -2.69 -1.68 9.53
C HIS A 103 -1.19 -1.86 9.29
N ASN A 104 -0.37 -0.85 9.65
CA ASN A 104 1.02 -0.97 10.13
C ASN A 104 1.73 0.41 10.05
N ASP A 105 2.42 0.80 11.13
CA ASP A 105 3.28 1.99 11.18
C ASP A 105 4.38 1.98 10.10
N GLU A 106 4.85 0.84 9.61
CA GLU A 106 5.84 0.72 8.52
C GLU A 106 5.21 0.87 7.12
N VAL A 107 3.95 0.43 6.95
CA VAL A 107 3.16 0.65 5.73
C VAL A 107 2.70 2.13 5.64
N LEU A 108 2.47 2.76 6.79
CA LEU A 108 2.16 4.20 6.92
C LEU A 108 3.42 5.09 6.86
N LYS A 109 4.57 4.66 7.44
CA LYS A 109 5.85 5.39 7.37
C LYS A 109 6.41 5.46 5.96
N ALA A 110 6.14 4.47 5.13
CA ALA A 110 6.63 4.44 3.76
C ALA A 110 5.47 4.53 2.76
N ARG A 111 5.14 5.77 2.43
CA ARG A 111 4.84 6.17 1.04
C ARG A 111 3.44 5.87 0.49
N MET A 112 2.56 5.12 1.16
CA MET A 112 1.19 4.93 0.66
C MET A 112 0.46 6.27 0.45
N ASP A 113 0.56 7.18 1.42
CA ASP A 113 0.04 8.55 1.33
C ASP A 113 0.65 9.27 0.12
N SER A 114 1.99 9.38 0.03
CA SER A 114 2.64 10.12 -1.06
C SER A 114 2.40 9.52 -2.45
N MET A 115 2.15 8.22 -2.57
CA MET A 115 1.94 7.51 -3.83
C MET A 115 0.52 7.61 -4.34
N VAL A 116 -0.44 7.33 -3.45
CA VAL A 116 -1.87 7.57 -3.73
C VAL A 116 -2.04 9.05 -4.07
N LEU A 117 -1.43 9.96 -3.29
CA LEU A 117 -1.45 11.40 -3.55
C LEU A 117 -0.79 11.76 -4.90
N ASN A 118 0.38 11.20 -5.24
CA ASN A 118 1.08 11.55 -6.48
C ASN A 118 0.39 10.99 -7.73
N GLU A 119 -0.07 9.74 -7.72
CA GLU A 119 -0.79 9.16 -8.84
C GLU A 119 -2.13 9.89 -9.04
N ALA A 120 -2.86 10.17 -7.95
CA ALA A 120 -4.08 10.93 -8.03
C ALA A 120 -3.85 12.35 -8.59
N LYS A 121 -2.81 13.05 -8.13
CA LYS A 121 -2.40 14.34 -8.71
C LYS A 121 -2.07 14.24 -10.20
N GLN A 122 -1.40 13.18 -10.66
CA GLN A 122 -1.12 12.96 -12.08
C GLN A 122 -2.39 12.74 -12.92
N GLN A 123 -3.44 12.19 -12.32
CA GLN A 123 -4.75 12.00 -12.94
C GLN A 123 -5.68 13.22 -12.78
N GLY A 124 -5.18 14.34 -12.22
CA GLY A 124 -5.96 15.56 -11.99
C GLY A 124 -6.89 15.50 -10.77
N LEU A 125 -6.83 14.43 -9.97
CA LEU A 125 -7.60 14.27 -8.76
C LEU A 125 -6.95 15.08 -7.62
N GLN A 126 -7.77 15.84 -6.89
CA GLN A 126 -7.38 16.46 -5.63
C GLN A 126 -7.61 15.46 -4.50
N ILE A 127 -6.54 15.13 -3.79
CA ILE A 127 -6.62 14.28 -2.60
C ILE A 127 -6.17 15.08 -1.40
N ASN A 128 -7.04 15.17 -0.40
CA ASN A 128 -6.78 15.85 0.86
C ASN A 128 -7.04 14.89 2.01
N GLU A 129 -6.11 14.82 2.98
CA GLU A 129 -6.42 14.23 4.27
C GLU A 129 -7.58 15.03 4.90
N VAL A 130 -8.65 14.33 5.30
CA VAL A 130 -9.78 14.95 5.98
C VAL A 130 -9.34 15.29 7.40
N VAL A 131 -9.20 16.58 7.69
CA VAL A 131 -8.70 17.08 8.98
C VAL A 131 -9.51 16.49 10.14
N GLY A 132 -8.80 15.93 11.12
CA GLY A 132 -9.39 15.36 12.34
C GLY A 132 -9.84 13.90 12.22
N THR A 133 -9.73 13.30 11.04
CA THR A 133 -10.04 11.88 10.84
C THR A 133 -8.89 10.95 11.15
N ARG A 134 -7.65 11.49 11.20
CA ARG A 134 -6.50 10.78 11.73
C ARG A 134 -6.74 10.45 13.20
N GLN A 135 -6.95 9.17 13.48
CA GLN A 135 -7.29 8.68 14.81
C GLN A 135 -6.53 7.41 15.12
N ILE A 136 -6.16 7.28 16.40
CA ILE A 136 -5.55 6.08 16.94
C ILE A 136 -6.59 5.32 17.76
N VAL A 137 -6.93 4.10 17.35
CA VAL A 137 -7.82 3.18 18.09
C VAL A 137 -7.00 2.00 18.57
N GLY A 138 -6.61 2.02 19.86
CA GLY A 138 -5.67 1.03 20.40
C GLY A 138 -4.26 1.27 19.89
N ASN A 139 -3.69 0.31 19.16
CA ASN A 139 -2.41 0.41 18.46
C ASN A 139 -2.59 0.62 16.93
N LEU A 140 -3.78 1.06 16.49
CA LEU A 140 -4.13 1.21 15.09
C LEU A 140 -4.28 2.70 14.75
N GLU A 141 -3.49 3.23 13.80
CA GLU A 141 -3.75 4.56 13.22
C GLU A 141 -4.58 4.41 11.94
N GLY A 142 -5.66 5.19 11.82
CA GLY A 142 -6.46 5.29 10.59
C GLY A 142 -6.64 6.74 10.19
N VAL A 143 -6.69 7.00 8.88
CA VAL A 143 -6.84 8.34 8.30
C VAL A 143 -7.83 8.28 7.13
N ILE A 144 -8.66 9.30 6.96
CA ILE A 144 -9.57 9.42 5.82
C ILE A 144 -8.98 10.40 4.83
N PHE A 145 -8.93 10.00 3.57
CA PHE A 145 -8.64 10.87 2.45
C PHE A 145 -9.94 11.18 1.70
N GLU A 146 -10.15 12.46 1.39
CA GLU A 146 -11.16 12.90 0.42
C GLU A 146 -10.49 12.96 -0.95
N VAL A 147 -11.12 12.35 -1.95
CA VAL A 147 -10.65 12.35 -3.35
C VAL A 147 -11.71 13.04 -4.20
N THR A 148 -11.38 14.18 -4.79
CA THR A 148 -12.29 14.93 -5.69
C THR A 148 -11.68 15.07 -7.08
N LEU A 149 -12.57 15.16 -8.09
CA LEU A 149 -12.22 15.53 -9.47
C LEU A 149 -11.78 17.00 -9.59
#